data_AF-A0A0F2PDN9-F1
#
_entry.id   AF-A0A0F2PDN9-F1
#
_cell.length_a   1.000
_cell.length_b   1.000
_cell.length_c   1.000
_cell.angle_alpha   90.00
_cell.angle_beta   90.00
_cell.angle_gamma   90.00
#
_symmetry.space_group_name_H-M   'P 1'
#
loop_
_entity.id
_entity.type
_entity.pdbx_description
1 polymer ?
#
loop_
_entity_poly.entity_id
_entity_poly.type
_entity_poly.pdbx_seq_one_letter_code
_entity_poly.pdbx_strand_id
1 'polypeptide(L)'
;MTLLNSAQKGKTTPEMEQVAAKEGVAPEFIRQGVAEGTIVIPRNINRSNIIPMGIGTGLRTKVSASVGMYGRDAEIGTEIRKVKAALEAGTDSIMDLSVSGDIDSMRRETLATAPTPVGTLPLYQAIAEAADKHGSSVNMTVEDLFEVIERQATDGVDFLALHCGTTMSVVERAKREGRIDPLVSYGGSHLIGWMIYNQKENPLYEHYDRVLEIARRHGATISLADGMRPGCLADSLDGAQVEELVILGELVRRAREAGVQVMVKGPGHVPLNQIEATVRLQKSLCKGAPYFVFGPVVTDIAAGYDHISAAIGGALAAWTGAEFICYVTAAEHIGLPDVDQVREGVVAARIAAHAADLAKGMPGAAEWDLQLSRARKELDWEKQIALAIDPKRAGLLRKERTGDSSSACAMCGKYCAMEVVSRYLGSAKQGC
;
A
#
# COMPACT_ATOMS: atom_id res chain seq x y z
N MET A 1 0.81 23.21 -13.93
CA MET A 1 -0.58 22.99 -13.46
C MET A 1 -0.65 21.55 -12.98
N THR A 2 -1.20 21.28 -11.80
CA THR A 2 -1.28 19.91 -11.25
C THR A 2 -2.32 19.08 -12.00
N LEU A 3 -2.30 17.75 -11.83
CA LEU A 3 -3.31 16.85 -12.40
C LEU A 3 -4.71 17.18 -11.87
N LEU A 4 -4.84 17.44 -10.56
CA LEU A 4 -6.09 17.86 -9.94
C LEU A 4 -6.64 19.15 -10.56
N ASN A 5 -5.81 20.19 -10.70
CA ASN A 5 -6.24 21.46 -11.29
C ASN A 5 -6.60 21.31 -12.78
N SER A 6 -5.93 20.42 -13.51
CA SER A 6 -6.27 20.12 -14.90
C SER A 6 -7.64 19.44 -14.99
N ALA A 7 -7.87 18.44 -14.13
CA ALA A 7 -9.13 17.72 -14.03
C ALA A 7 -10.29 18.66 -13.69
N GLN A 8 -10.15 19.51 -12.67
CA GLN A 8 -11.17 20.48 -12.23
C GLN A 8 -11.52 21.51 -13.32
N LYS A 9 -10.60 21.78 -14.25
CA LYS A 9 -10.83 22.65 -15.42
C LYS A 9 -11.41 21.90 -16.62
N GLY A 10 -11.83 20.65 -16.46
CA GLY A 10 -12.38 19.83 -17.53
C GLY A 10 -11.34 19.32 -18.54
N LYS A 11 -10.04 19.36 -18.20
CA LYS A 11 -8.97 18.89 -19.09
C LYS A 11 -8.56 17.46 -18.72
N THR A 12 -8.79 16.52 -19.62
CA THR A 12 -8.22 15.18 -19.58
C THR A 12 -6.73 15.24 -19.95
N THR A 13 -5.85 14.67 -19.12
CA THR A 13 -4.41 14.63 -19.38
C THR A 13 -3.97 13.27 -19.93
N PRO A 14 -2.79 13.16 -20.57
CA PRO A 14 -2.26 11.88 -21.04
C PRO A 14 -2.12 10.83 -19.92
N GLU A 15 -1.84 11.26 -18.68
CA GLU A 15 -1.81 10.35 -17.53
C GLU A 15 -3.20 9.76 -17.24
N MET A 16 -4.26 10.55 -17.35
CA MET A 16 -5.63 10.08 -17.15
C MET A 16 -6.07 9.11 -18.24
N GLU A 17 -5.69 9.36 -19.49
CA GLU A 17 -5.94 8.46 -20.62
C GLU A 17 -5.24 7.10 -20.45
N GLN A 18 -3.98 7.12 -20.02
CA GLN A 18 -3.22 5.90 -19.75
C GLN A 18 -3.83 5.08 -18.62
N VAL A 19 -4.25 5.73 -17.53
CA VAL A 19 -4.95 5.06 -16.43
C VAL A 19 -6.27 4.47 -16.91
N ALA A 20 -7.06 5.24 -17.67
CA ALA A 20 -8.34 4.79 -18.20
C ALA A 20 -8.20 3.54 -19.08
N ALA A 21 -7.21 3.53 -19.97
CA ALA A 21 -6.92 2.40 -20.85
C ALA A 21 -6.53 1.13 -20.06
N LYS A 22 -5.68 1.28 -19.03
CA LYS A 22 -5.25 0.15 -18.17
C LYS A 22 -6.39 -0.44 -17.34
N GLU A 23 -7.30 0.42 -16.88
CA GLU A 23 -8.41 0.03 -16.01
C GLU A 23 -9.67 -0.37 -16.82
N GLY A 24 -9.64 -0.21 -18.14
CA GLY A 24 -10.78 -0.54 -19.01
C GLY A 24 -11.99 0.39 -18.84
N VAL A 25 -11.75 1.65 -18.48
CA VAL A 25 -12.79 2.66 -18.23
C VAL A 25 -12.64 3.86 -19.17
N ALA A 26 -13.64 4.74 -19.21
CA ALA A 26 -13.58 5.95 -20.03
C ALA A 26 -12.58 6.99 -19.44
N PRO A 27 -11.83 7.73 -20.26
CA PRO A 27 -10.95 8.81 -19.76
C PRO A 27 -11.68 9.87 -18.93
N GLU A 28 -12.95 10.15 -19.27
CA GLU A 28 -13.80 11.07 -18.53
C GLU A 28 -14.11 10.59 -17.11
N PHE A 29 -14.26 9.27 -16.91
CA PHE A 29 -14.45 8.68 -15.58
C PHE A 29 -13.22 8.95 -14.69
N ILE A 30 -12.01 8.76 -15.24
CA ILE A 30 -10.77 9.08 -14.52
C ILE A 30 -10.66 10.58 -14.24
N ARG A 31 -10.90 11.43 -15.24
CA ARG A 31 -10.85 12.89 -15.08
C ARG A 31 -11.80 13.36 -13.98
N GLN A 32 -13.04 12.87 -13.96
CA GLN A 32 -14.02 13.23 -12.95
C GLN A 32 -13.59 12.76 -11.55
N GLY A 33 -13.15 11.50 -11.41
CA GLY A 33 -12.67 11.00 -10.12
C GLY A 33 -11.44 11.75 -9.60
N VAL A 34 -10.53 12.17 -10.48
CA VAL A 34 -9.41 13.04 -10.10
C VAL A 34 -9.92 14.42 -9.67
N ALA A 35 -10.86 15.03 -10.41
CA ALA A 35 -11.41 16.34 -10.06
C ALA A 35 -12.13 16.36 -8.70
N GLU A 36 -12.85 15.28 -8.37
CA GLU A 36 -13.55 15.07 -7.10
C GLU A 36 -12.60 14.63 -5.96
N GLY A 37 -11.40 14.17 -6.32
CA GLY A 37 -10.39 13.66 -5.40
C GLY A 37 -10.70 12.26 -4.87
N THR A 38 -11.57 11.51 -5.54
CA THR A 38 -11.87 10.09 -5.27
C THR A 38 -10.92 9.13 -6.01
N ILE A 39 -10.15 9.67 -6.96
CA ILE A 39 -9.02 9.01 -7.63
C ILE A 39 -7.78 9.90 -7.52
N VAL A 40 -6.63 9.32 -7.21
CA VAL A 40 -5.32 9.97 -7.34
C VAL A 40 -4.47 9.25 -8.37
N ILE A 41 -3.61 10.01 -9.04
CA ILE A 41 -2.57 9.48 -9.94
C ILE A 41 -1.21 9.96 -9.39
N PRO A 42 -0.54 9.17 -8.54
CA PRO A 42 0.77 9.54 -7.99
C PRO A 42 1.79 9.59 -9.12
N ARG A 43 2.25 10.80 -9.43
CA ARG A 43 3.22 11.04 -10.49
C ARG A 43 3.95 12.35 -10.24
N ASN A 44 5.19 12.23 -9.78
CA ASN A 44 6.07 13.38 -9.67
C ASN A 44 6.51 13.85 -11.06
N ILE A 45 6.58 15.16 -11.28
CA ILE A 45 6.99 15.73 -12.58
C ILE A 45 8.44 15.42 -12.93
N ASN A 46 9.30 15.20 -11.94
CA ASN A 46 10.71 14.90 -12.11
C ASN A 46 10.98 13.44 -12.52
N ARG A 47 9.95 12.58 -12.47
CA ARG A 47 10.07 11.15 -12.76
C ARG A 47 9.59 10.81 -14.16
N SER A 48 10.48 10.26 -14.99
CA SER A 48 10.24 10.01 -16.42
C SER A 48 9.95 8.55 -16.76
N ASN A 49 10.44 7.59 -15.96
CA ASN A 49 10.25 6.15 -16.15
C ASN A 49 8.94 5.62 -15.53
N ILE A 50 8.17 6.47 -14.86
CA ILE A 50 6.92 6.08 -14.21
C ILE A 50 5.83 5.79 -15.24
N ILE A 51 5.13 4.67 -15.05
CA ILE A 51 3.93 4.35 -15.79
C ILE A 51 2.72 4.77 -14.95
N PRO A 52 1.92 5.77 -15.38
CA PRO A 52 0.78 6.27 -14.61
C PRO A 52 -0.15 5.19 -14.09
N MET A 53 -0.61 5.38 -12.86
CA MET A 53 -1.48 4.45 -12.15
C MET A 53 -2.52 5.22 -11.35
N GLY A 54 -3.79 4.84 -11.52
CA GLY A 54 -4.90 5.39 -10.73
C GLY A 54 -5.13 4.56 -9.47
N ILE A 55 -5.32 5.25 -8.35
CA ILE A 55 -5.71 4.67 -7.07
C ILE A 55 -7.00 5.37 -6.65
N GLY A 56 -8.11 4.63 -6.54
CA GLY A 56 -9.39 5.24 -6.17
C GLY A 56 -10.62 4.46 -6.56
N THR A 57 -11.76 5.03 -6.22
CA THR A 57 -13.07 4.37 -6.32
C THR A 57 -13.40 3.97 -7.75
N GLY A 58 -13.90 2.74 -7.93
CA GLY A 58 -14.28 2.19 -9.23
C GLY A 58 -13.10 1.72 -10.10
N LEU A 59 -11.87 1.72 -9.56
CA LEU A 59 -10.71 1.07 -10.16
C LEU A 59 -10.41 -0.25 -9.43
N ARG A 60 -9.59 -1.13 -10.03
CA ARG A 60 -9.15 -2.35 -9.34
C ARG A 60 -8.38 -2.01 -8.07
N THR A 61 -8.49 -2.83 -7.02
CA THR A 61 -7.72 -2.59 -5.79
C THR A 61 -6.22 -2.70 -6.07
N LYS A 62 -5.43 -1.79 -5.48
CA LYS A 62 -3.98 -1.70 -5.66
C LYS A 62 -3.22 -2.28 -4.47
N VAL A 63 -1.99 -2.74 -4.69
CA VAL A 63 -1.11 -3.29 -3.64
C VAL A 63 0.24 -2.56 -3.58
N SER A 64 0.71 -2.22 -2.39
CA SER A 64 2.03 -1.62 -2.15
C SER A 64 2.95 -2.57 -1.39
N ALA A 65 4.22 -2.62 -1.78
CA ALA A 65 5.27 -3.33 -1.05
C ALA A 65 6.22 -2.34 -0.39
N SER A 66 6.51 -2.53 0.90
CA SER A 66 7.48 -1.73 1.65
C SER A 66 8.84 -2.42 1.72
N VAL A 67 9.89 -1.72 1.32
CA VAL A 67 11.29 -2.14 1.43
C VAL A 67 12.09 -1.05 2.15
N GLY A 68 13.36 -1.28 2.47
CA GLY A 68 14.19 -0.21 2.99
C GLY A 68 15.37 -0.71 3.81
N MET A 69 16.41 0.11 3.86
CA MET A 69 17.61 -0.16 4.64
C MET A 69 17.35 0.07 6.13
N TYR A 70 17.72 -0.93 6.93
CA TYR A 70 17.69 -0.87 8.39
C TYR A 70 18.90 -1.61 8.97
N GLY A 71 19.60 -0.96 9.90
CA GLY A 71 20.74 -1.55 10.61
C GLY A 71 22.09 -1.34 9.91
N ARG A 72 23.15 -1.86 10.54
CA ARG A 72 24.55 -1.63 10.14
C ARG A 72 24.97 -2.42 8.89
N ASP A 73 24.39 -3.59 8.69
CA ASP A 73 24.73 -4.49 7.58
C ASP A 73 23.79 -4.29 6.37
N ALA A 74 23.03 -3.19 6.35
CA ALA A 74 22.11 -2.89 5.27
C ALA A 74 22.86 -2.49 3.99
N GLU A 75 22.54 -3.15 2.89
CA GLU A 75 23.16 -2.91 1.59
C GLU A 75 22.10 -2.56 0.54
N ILE A 76 22.34 -1.50 -0.22
CA ILE A 76 21.49 -1.08 -1.35
C ILE A 76 21.23 -2.25 -2.30
N GLY A 77 22.28 -3.00 -2.65
CA GLY A 77 22.16 -4.14 -3.56
C GLY A 77 21.20 -5.23 -3.06
N THR A 78 21.08 -5.41 -1.74
CA THR A 78 20.16 -6.36 -1.12
C THR A 78 18.73 -5.86 -1.16
N GLU A 79 18.50 -4.58 -0.85
CA GLU A 79 17.16 -3.99 -0.90
C GLU A 79 16.64 -3.87 -2.35
N ILE A 80 17.51 -3.60 -3.33
CA ILE A 80 17.13 -3.60 -4.74
C ILE A 80 16.71 -5.00 -5.23
N ARG A 81 17.24 -6.09 -4.64
CA ARG A 81 16.71 -7.45 -4.92
C ARG A 81 15.28 -7.61 -4.40
N LYS A 82 14.96 -7.04 -3.24
CA LYS A 82 13.58 -7.03 -2.70
C LYS A 82 12.64 -6.20 -3.57
N VAL A 83 13.07 -5.01 -4.03
CA VAL A 83 12.30 -4.18 -4.98
C VAL A 83 11.97 -4.99 -6.24
N LYS A 84 12.97 -5.63 -6.85
CA LYS A 84 12.78 -6.45 -8.05
C LYS A 84 11.84 -7.63 -7.80
N ALA A 85 12.00 -8.33 -6.67
CA ALA A 85 11.12 -9.43 -6.31
C ALA A 85 9.66 -8.98 -6.11
N ALA A 86 9.42 -7.81 -5.50
CA ALA A 86 8.09 -7.24 -5.35
C ALA A 86 7.46 -6.86 -6.69
N LEU A 87 8.23 -6.25 -7.60
CA LEU A 87 7.80 -5.93 -8.96
C LEU A 87 7.48 -7.19 -9.78
N GLU A 88 8.35 -8.21 -9.73
CA GLU A 88 8.11 -9.53 -10.34
C GLU A 88 6.89 -10.25 -9.74
N ALA A 89 6.55 -9.97 -8.48
CA ALA A 89 5.36 -10.47 -7.80
C ALA A 89 4.10 -9.68 -8.15
N GLY A 90 4.21 -8.58 -8.91
CA GLY A 90 3.09 -7.79 -9.39
C GLY A 90 2.59 -6.72 -8.43
N THR A 91 3.45 -6.18 -7.55
CA THR A 91 3.09 -5.00 -6.74
C THR A 91 2.75 -3.81 -7.64
N ASP A 92 1.81 -2.98 -7.19
CA ASP A 92 1.37 -1.77 -7.88
C ASP A 92 2.18 -0.54 -7.49
N SER A 93 2.86 -0.59 -6.34
CA SER A 93 3.68 0.50 -5.82
C SER A 93 4.76 -0.05 -4.89
N ILE A 94 5.79 0.78 -4.68
CA ILE A 94 6.86 0.55 -3.69
C ILE A 94 6.84 1.69 -2.68
N MET A 95 7.04 1.37 -1.40
CA MET A 95 7.46 2.35 -0.40
C MET A 95 8.91 2.09 0.00
N ASP A 96 9.76 3.09 -0.13
CA ASP A 96 11.11 3.07 0.44
C ASP A 96 11.07 3.65 1.85
N LEU A 97 11.27 2.77 2.83
CA LEU A 97 11.20 3.04 4.26
C LEU A 97 12.59 3.03 4.92
N SER A 98 13.65 3.30 4.14
CA SER A 98 15.02 3.31 4.66
C SER A 98 15.18 4.32 5.81
N VAL A 99 15.83 3.88 6.89
CA VAL A 99 16.10 4.68 8.12
C VAL A 99 17.58 4.74 8.49
N SER A 100 18.45 4.03 7.77
CA SER A 100 19.89 3.99 8.03
C SER A 100 20.68 3.82 6.73
N GLY A 101 21.99 4.04 6.80
CA GLY A 101 22.87 3.95 5.62
C GLY A 101 22.70 5.14 4.67
N ASP A 102 23.08 4.95 3.40
CA ASP A 102 22.95 5.99 2.37
C ASP A 102 21.51 6.02 1.80
N ILE A 103 20.60 6.62 2.58
CA ILE A 103 19.17 6.72 2.27
C ILE A 103 18.93 7.46 0.94
N ASP A 104 19.74 8.47 0.63
CA ASP A 104 19.63 9.23 -0.62
C ASP A 104 19.92 8.35 -1.84
N SER A 105 21.01 7.58 -1.81
CA SER A 105 21.36 6.69 -2.92
C SER A 105 20.39 5.52 -3.03
N MET A 106 19.97 4.92 -1.91
CA MET A 106 18.94 3.87 -1.93
C MET A 106 17.63 4.34 -2.59
N ARG A 107 17.14 5.53 -2.20
CA ARG A 107 15.93 6.12 -2.79
C ARG A 107 16.08 6.33 -4.29
N ARG A 108 17.20 6.90 -4.75
CA ARG A 108 17.46 7.13 -6.18
C ARG A 108 17.50 5.81 -6.97
N GLU A 109 18.12 4.77 -6.42
CA GLU A 109 18.15 3.44 -7.03
C GLU A 109 16.75 2.79 -7.08
N THR A 110 15.94 2.95 -6.03
CA THR A 110 14.53 2.51 -6.03
C THR A 110 13.72 3.22 -7.12
N LEU A 111 13.85 4.55 -7.23
CA LEU A 111 13.15 5.36 -8.24
C LEU A 111 13.53 4.96 -9.67
N ALA A 112 14.82 4.68 -9.90
CA ALA A 112 15.34 4.22 -11.19
C ALA A 112 14.87 2.79 -11.53
N THR A 113 14.80 1.90 -10.53
CA THR A 113 14.44 0.48 -10.71
C THR A 113 12.94 0.28 -10.93
N ALA A 114 12.09 0.98 -10.17
CA ALA A 114 10.64 0.78 -10.22
C ALA A 114 10.00 1.59 -11.36
N PRO A 115 9.20 1.00 -12.24
CA PRO A 115 8.34 1.75 -13.16
C PRO A 115 6.98 2.13 -12.52
N THR A 116 6.69 1.58 -11.34
CA THR A 116 5.48 1.85 -10.54
C THR A 116 5.69 3.05 -9.61
N PRO A 117 4.63 3.72 -9.12
CA PRO A 117 4.75 4.79 -8.12
C PRO A 117 5.60 4.40 -6.91
N VAL A 118 6.49 5.29 -6.50
CA VAL A 118 7.33 5.14 -5.31
C VAL A 118 6.95 6.20 -4.28
N GLY A 119 6.71 5.75 -3.05
CA GLY A 119 6.50 6.63 -1.91
C GLY A 119 7.55 6.49 -0.83
N THR A 120 7.60 7.46 0.06
CA THR A 120 8.54 7.52 1.19
C THR A 120 7.87 8.09 2.43
N LEU A 121 8.52 7.96 3.59
CA LEU A 121 8.21 8.75 4.79
C LEU A 121 9.38 9.70 5.09
N PRO A 122 9.36 10.96 4.61
CA PRO A 122 10.47 11.90 4.76
C PRO A 122 10.97 12.07 6.20
N LEU A 123 10.05 11.98 7.17
CA LEU A 123 10.37 12.05 8.59
C LEU A 123 11.44 11.03 9.02
N TYR A 124 11.48 9.85 8.40
CA TYR A 124 12.42 8.78 8.76
C TYR A 124 13.86 9.22 8.51
N GLN A 125 14.11 9.77 7.33
CA GLN A 125 15.42 10.30 6.97
C GLN A 125 15.75 11.57 7.78
N ALA A 126 14.79 12.47 8.01
CA ALA A 126 15.02 13.68 8.80
C ALA A 126 15.46 13.37 10.23
N ILE A 127 14.85 12.37 10.88
CA ILE A 127 15.24 11.90 12.22
C ILE A 127 16.64 11.30 12.20
N ALA A 128 16.94 10.45 11.22
CA ALA A 128 18.25 9.80 11.10
C ALA A 128 19.36 10.86 10.92
N GLU A 129 19.17 11.79 9.98
CA GLU A 129 20.14 12.87 9.72
C GLU A 129 20.26 13.84 10.90
N ALA A 130 19.16 14.14 11.60
CA ALA A 130 19.20 14.95 12.80
C ALA A 130 19.95 14.27 13.95
N ALA A 131 19.80 12.95 14.11
CA ALA A 131 20.57 12.20 15.09
C ALA A 131 22.08 12.26 14.79
N ASP A 132 22.47 12.10 13.53
CA ASP A 132 23.87 12.19 13.10
C ASP A 132 24.43 13.62 13.23
N LYS A 133 23.65 14.63 12.84
CA LYS A 133 24.05 16.05 12.81
C LYS A 133 24.05 16.72 14.19
N HIS A 134 23.04 16.41 15.00
CA HIS A 134 22.77 17.11 16.28
C HIS A 134 22.92 16.20 17.51
N GLY A 135 23.38 14.96 17.32
CA GLY A 135 23.58 13.96 18.37
C GLY A 135 22.31 13.32 18.93
N SER A 136 21.12 13.78 18.50
CA SER A 136 19.84 13.19 18.90
C SER A 136 18.72 13.61 17.96
N SER A 137 17.79 12.70 17.67
CA SER A 137 16.65 12.96 16.79
C SER A 137 15.67 14.00 17.34
N VAL A 138 15.55 14.15 18.66
CA VAL A 138 14.68 15.18 19.26
C VAL A 138 15.20 16.61 19.05
N ASN A 139 16.48 16.76 18.66
CA ASN A 139 17.09 18.04 18.31
C ASN A 139 16.87 18.42 16.83
N MET A 140 16.14 17.61 16.05
CA MET A 140 15.74 17.93 14.68
C MET A 140 15.08 19.32 14.63
N THR A 141 15.51 20.17 13.71
CA THR A 141 14.83 21.46 13.47
C THR A 141 13.68 21.28 12.47
N VAL A 142 12.75 22.24 12.44
CA VAL A 142 11.69 22.26 11.41
C VAL A 142 12.32 22.31 10.01
N GLU A 143 13.41 23.05 9.87
CA GLU A 143 14.17 23.20 8.63
C GLU A 143 14.80 21.88 8.19
N ASP A 144 15.42 21.10 9.09
CA ASP A 144 15.96 19.77 8.75
C ASP A 144 14.85 18.87 8.15
N LEU A 145 13.64 18.88 8.73
CA LEU A 145 12.51 18.10 8.22
C LEU A 145 12.07 18.57 6.81
N PHE A 146 11.90 19.88 6.62
CA PHE A 146 11.44 20.41 5.35
C PHE A 146 12.49 20.33 4.24
N GLU A 147 13.79 20.41 4.56
CA GLU A 147 14.88 20.16 3.61
C GLU A 147 14.83 18.73 3.08
N VAL A 148 14.58 17.74 3.94
CA VAL A 148 14.41 16.34 3.51
C VAL A 148 13.17 16.16 2.64
N ILE A 149 12.04 16.76 3.00
CA ILE A 149 10.80 16.70 2.21
C ILE A 149 11.04 17.26 0.80
N GLU A 150 11.68 18.44 0.70
CA GLU A 150 12.03 19.08 -0.56
C GLU A 150 13.00 18.21 -1.39
N ARG A 151 14.04 17.66 -0.74
CA ARG A 151 15.05 16.81 -1.40
C ARG A 151 14.41 15.55 -2.01
N GLN A 152 13.55 14.87 -1.25
CA GLN A 152 12.85 13.68 -1.75
C GLN A 152 11.85 14.00 -2.87
N ALA A 153 11.11 15.11 -2.75
CA ALA A 153 10.23 15.58 -3.82
C ALA A 153 11.03 15.96 -5.08
N THR A 154 12.22 16.54 -4.91
CA THR A 154 13.13 16.88 -6.01
C THR A 154 13.65 15.64 -6.73
N ASP A 155 14.04 14.60 -6.00
CA ASP A 155 14.51 13.33 -6.57
C ASP A 155 13.43 12.60 -7.40
N GLY A 156 12.15 12.91 -7.18
CA GLY A 156 11.05 12.38 -7.98
C GLY A 156 10.14 11.41 -7.23
N VAL A 157 10.10 11.43 -5.89
CA VAL A 157 9.14 10.62 -5.11
C VAL A 157 7.71 11.01 -5.47
N ASP A 158 6.87 10.02 -5.80
CA ASP A 158 5.53 10.24 -6.34
C ASP A 158 4.48 10.52 -5.29
N PHE A 159 4.65 9.95 -4.09
CA PHE A 159 3.83 10.29 -2.95
C PHE A 159 4.60 10.35 -1.64
N LEU A 160 4.32 11.38 -0.86
CA LEU A 160 4.98 11.65 0.41
C LEU A 160 4.03 11.26 1.54
N ALA A 161 4.40 10.23 2.31
CA ALA A 161 3.64 9.85 3.49
C ALA A 161 4.05 10.69 4.70
N LEU A 162 3.10 11.49 5.22
CA LEU A 162 3.36 12.55 6.19
C LEU A 162 2.34 12.49 7.34
N HIS A 163 2.82 12.45 8.58
CA HIS A 163 2.01 12.38 9.80
C HIS A 163 1.47 13.76 10.19
N CYS A 164 0.71 14.40 9.30
CA CYS A 164 0.22 15.76 9.54
C CYS A 164 -0.95 15.83 10.55
N GLY A 165 -1.65 14.72 10.81
CA GLY A 165 -2.82 14.70 11.69
C GLY A 165 -2.53 14.44 13.18
N THR A 166 -1.31 14.03 13.52
CA THR A 166 -0.91 13.71 14.89
C THR A 166 -0.63 14.99 15.68
N THR A 167 -1.67 15.63 16.24
CA THR A 167 -1.54 16.87 17.02
C THR A 167 -1.30 16.59 18.50
N MET A 168 -0.90 17.62 19.27
CA MET A 168 -0.70 17.48 20.72
C MET A 168 -2.00 17.05 21.43
N SER A 169 -3.17 17.51 20.96
CA SER A 169 -4.49 17.06 21.48
C SER A 169 -4.67 15.55 21.36
N VAL A 170 -4.34 14.99 20.18
CA VAL A 170 -4.39 13.55 19.92
C VAL A 170 -3.44 12.79 20.84
N VAL A 171 -2.23 13.31 21.07
CA VAL A 171 -1.24 12.73 22.00
C VAL A 171 -1.75 12.73 23.44
N GLU A 172 -2.30 13.84 23.90
CA GLU A 172 -2.87 13.98 25.25
C GLU A 172 -4.05 13.03 25.47
N ARG A 173 -4.88 12.85 24.45
CA ARG A 173 -5.98 11.88 24.47
C ARG A 173 -5.47 10.45 24.57
N ALA A 174 -4.54 10.05 23.72
CA ALA A 174 -3.95 8.70 23.76
C ALA A 174 -3.36 8.40 25.14
N LYS A 175 -2.64 9.37 25.74
CA LYS A 175 -2.09 9.27 27.10
C LYS A 175 -3.17 9.09 28.17
N ARG A 176 -4.30 9.79 28.05
CA ARG A 176 -5.41 9.74 29.00
C ARG A 176 -6.20 8.43 28.91
N GLU A 177 -6.41 7.92 27.69
CA GLU A 177 -7.20 6.72 27.44
C GLU A 177 -6.42 5.43 27.72
N GLY A 178 -5.09 5.44 27.55
CA GLY A 178 -4.22 4.34 27.98
C GLY A 178 -4.35 3.08 27.11
N ARG A 179 -3.84 3.16 25.89
CA ARG A 179 -3.72 2.02 24.95
C ARG A 179 -2.90 0.85 25.51
N ILE A 180 -3.22 -0.35 25.05
CA ILE A 180 -2.43 -1.56 25.33
C ILE A 180 -1.09 -1.51 24.59
N ASP A 181 -1.12 -1.22 23.30
CA ASP A 181 0.07 -0.95 22.50
C ASP A 181 0.12 0.54 22.15
N PRO A 182 0.84 1.34 22.95
CA PRO A 182 0.63 2.78 23.00
C PRO A 182 0.91 3.49 21.68
N LEU A 183 1.98 3.13 20.97
CA LEU A 183 2.42 3.83 19.75
C LEU A 183 3.27 2.92 18.83
N VAL A 184 2.65 2.42 17.76
CA VAL A 184 3.29 1.51 16.78
C VAL A 184 3.73 2.17 15.47
N SER A 185 3.37 3.43 15.25
CA SER A 185 3.83 4.16 14.08
C SER A 185 5.27 4.61 14.25
N TYR A 186 6.25 3.98 13.60
CA TYR A 186 7.66 4.41 13.71
C TYR A 186 7.84 5.93 13.56
N GLY A 187 7.27 6.52 12.50
CA GLY A 187 7.33 7.98 12.32
C GLY A 187 6.48 8.74 13.33
N GLY A 188 5.25 8.28 13.61
CA GLY A 188 4.38 8.90 14.61
C GLY A 188 5.03 8.95 15.99
N SER A 189 5.59 7.84 16.47
CA SER A 189 6.26 7.73 17.77
C SER A 189 7.44 8.69 17.91
N HIS A 190 8.29 8.80 16.89
CA HIS A 190 9.41 9.74 16.93
C HIS A 190 8.97 11.20 16.81
N LEU A 191 7.94 11.49 16.02
CA LEU A 191 7.35 12.82 15.94
C LEU A 191 6.76 13.24 17.29
N ILE A 192 6.02 12.35 17.94
CA ILE A 192 5.45 12.58 19.28
C ILE A 192 6.58 12.80 20.29
N GLY A 193 7.65 12.00 20.23
CA GLY A 193 8.84 12.20 21.06
C GLY A 193 9.45 13.59 20.89
N TRP A 194 9.57 14.05 19.63
CA TRP A 194 10.04 15.40 19.31
C TRP A 194 9.09 16.48 19.86
N MET A 195 7.78 16.32 19.67
CA MET A 195 6.75 17.26 20.12
C MET A 195 6.77 17.44 21.65
N ILE A 196 6.81 16.33 22.39
CA ILE A 196 6.85 16.33 23.86
C ILE A 196 8.15 16.96 24.36
N TYR A 197 9.30 16.57 23.80
CA TYR A 197 10.60 17.08 24.24
C TYR A 197 10.72 18.60 24.03
N ASN A 198 10.29 19.08 22.86
CA ASN A 198 10.39 20.48 22.49
C ASN A 198 9.22 21.33 23.02
N GLN A 199 8.18 20.72 23.59
CA GLN A 199 6.92 21.36 23.98
C GLN A 199 6.31 22.17 22.84
N LYS A 200 6.28 21.57 21.65
CA LYS A 200 5.80 22.18 20.41
C LYS A 200 4.75 21.31 19.75
N GLU A 201 3.87 21.94 18.99
CA GLU A 201 2.93 21.24 18.13
C GLU A 201 3.68 20.58 16.95
N ASN A 202 3.00 19.65 16.29
CA ASN A 202 3.49 18.96 15.13
C ASN A 202 3.86 19.94 13.99
N PRO A 203 5.14 20.00 13.56
CA PRO A 203 5.58 20.95 12.55
C PRO A 203 4.95 20.69 11.17
N LEU A 204 4.54 19.46 10.87
CA LEU A 204 3.82 19.15 9.62
C LEU A 204 2.38 19.67 9.64
N TYR A 205 1.78 19.79 10.82
CA TYR A 205 0.45 20.36 11.02
C TYR A 205 0.51 21.89 11.01
N GLU A 206 1.38 22.49 11.83
CA GLU A 206 1.56 23.95 11.92
C GLU A 206 1.97 24.57 10.58
N HIS A 207 2.82 23.87 9.82
CA HIS A 207 3.32 24.33 8.54
C HIS A 207 2.74 23.55 7.36
N TYR A 208 1.48 23.12 7.45
CA TYR A 208 0.85 22.33 6.38
C TYR A 208 0.86 23.06 5.02
N ASP A 209 0.75 24.39 4.99
CA ASP A 209 0.83 25.15 3.73
C ASP A 209 2.20 25.03 3.04
N ARG A 210 3.29 24.88 3.80
CA ARG A 210 4.62 24.57 3.23
C ARG A 210 4.62 23.18 2.61
N VAL A 211 4.00 22.19 3.26
CA VAL A 211 3.84 20.83 2.70
C VAL A 211 3.08 20.87 1.38
N LEU A 212 1.96 21.59 1.35
CA LEU A 212 1.14 21.76 0.15
C LEU A 212 1.92 22.42 -0.99
N GLU A 213 2.71 23.45 -0.69
CA GLU A 213 3.51 24.14 -1.71
C GLU A 213 4.59 23.24 -2.31
N ILE A 214 5.28 22.43 -1.50
CA ILE A 214 6.26 21.46 -2.01
C ILE A 214 5.57 20.43 -2.90
N ALA A 215 4.51 19.79 -2.39
CA ALA A 215 3.76 18.78 -3.15
C ALA A 215 3.23 19.34 -4.48
N ARG A 216 2.70 20.56 -4.48
CA ARG A 216 2.18 21.25 -5.66
C ARG A 216 3.28 21.57 -6.68
N ARG A 217 4.47 22.02 -6.25
CA ARG A 217 5.59 22.33 -7.15
C ARG A 217 6.10 21.09 -7.89
N HIS A 218 6.19 19.96 -7.19
CA HIS A 218 6.70 18.71 -7.77
C HIS A 218 5.62 17.79 -8.34
N GLY A 219 4.33 18.10 -8.14
CA GLY A 219 3.23 17.22 -8.52
C GLY A 219 3.13 15.94 -7.67
N ALA A 220 3.83 15.88 -6.54
CA ALA A 220 3.77 14.75 -5.63
C ALA A 220 2.38 14.67 -4.97
N THR A 221 1.89 13.44 -4.78
CA THR A 221 0.65 13.18 -4.04
C THR A 221 0.96 13.15 -2.54
N ILE A 222 0.10 13.71 -1.71
CA ILE A 222 0.24 13.57 -0.25
C ILE A 222 -0.46 12.27 0.17
N SER A 223 0.24 11.44 0.93
CA SER A 223 -0.37 10.33 1.68
C SER A 223 -0.42 10.72 3.14
N LEU A 224 -1.56 11.19 3.62
CA LEU A 224 -1.71 11.59 5.01
C LEU A 224 -1.60 10.34 5.90
N ALA A 225 -0.48 10.21 6.62
CA ALA A 225 -0.15 9.03 7.41
C ALA A 225 -0.79 9.09 8.81
N ASP A 226 -1.20 7.94 9.31
CA ASP A 226 -1.81 7.75 10.62
C ASP A 226 -0.76 7.44 11.70
N GLY A 227 -0.52 8.40 12.59
CA GLY A 227 0.37 8.25 13.73
C GLY A 227 -0.26 7.41 14.84
N MET A 228 -1.58 7.49 14.99
CA MET A 228 -2.38 6.80 16.01
C MET A 228 -3.14 5.59 15.44
N ARG A 229 -2.56 4.89 14.46
CA ARG A 229 -3.12 3.57 14.11
C ARG A 229 -3.02 2.58 15.27
N PRO A 230 -3.98 1.65 15.42
CA PRO A 230 -3.93 0.61 16.43
C PRO A 230 -2.82 -0.42 16.14
N GLY A 231 -2.04 -0.72 17.17
CA GLY A 231 -0.99 -1.76 17.18
C GLY A 231 -1.45 -3.12 17.68
N CYS A 232 -2.62 -3.18 18.30
CA CYS A 232 -3.29 -4.40 18.68
C CYS A 232 -4.80 -4.25 18.48
N LEU A 233 -5.53 -5.37 18.50
CA LEU A 233 -6.98 -5.37 18.29
C LEU A 233 -7.74 -4.51 19.31
N ALA A 234 -7.26 -4.46 20.55
CA ALA A 234 -7.93 -3.77 21.66
C ALA A 234 -7.93 -2.25 21.51
N ASP A 235 -6.95 -1.70 20.79
CA ASP A 235 -6.81 -0.25 20.57
C ASP A 235 -7.55 0.21 19.30
N SER A 236 -8.24 -0.70 18.61
CA SER A 236 -8.96 -0.40 17.38
C SER A 236 -10.23 0.40 17.62
N LEU A 237 -10.42 1.44 16.80
CA LEU A 237 -11.48 2.45 16.91
C LEU A 237 -11.52 3.17 18.27
N ASP A 238 -10.36 3.32 18.91
CA ASP A 238 -10.24 4.14 20.12
C ASP A 238 -10.36 5.65 19.83
N GLY A 239 -10.38 6.45 20.88
CA GLY A 239 -10.59 7.88 20.77
C GLY A 239 -9.46 8.61 20.05
N ALA A 240 -8.21 8.20 20.27
CA ALA A 240 -7.04 8.80 19.62
C ALA A 240 -7.02 8.55 18.11
N GLN A 241 -7.33 7.32 17.67
CA GLN A 241 -7.43 6.99 16.25
C GLN A 241 -8.53 7.80 15.57
N VAL A 242 -9.72 7.88 16.19
CA VAL A 242 -10.86 8.60 15.62
C VAL A 242 -10.59 10.10 15.57
N GLU A 243 -9.98 10.68 16.61
CA GLU A 243 -9.64 12.11 16.62
C GLU A 243 -8.62 12.46 15.54
N GLU A 244 -7.57 11.65 15.37
CA GLU A 244 -6.61 11.85 14.28
C GLU A 244 -7.33 11.81 12.93
N LEU A 245 -8.21 10.84 12.70
CA LEU A 245 -8.94 10.71 11.44
C LEU A 245 -9.84 11.91 11.13
N VAL A 246 -10.44 12.54 12.15
CA VAL A 246 -11.21 13.80 12.00
C VAL A 246 -10.30 14.91 11.48
N ILE A 247 -9.09 15.06 12.06
CA ILE A 247 -8.11 16.05 11.63
C ILE A 247 -7.63 15.77 10.21
N LEU A 248 -7.35 14.50 9.87
CA LEU A 248 -6.97 14.10 8.50
C LEU A 248 -8.07 14.49 7.49
N GLY A 249 -9.35 14.41 7.85
CA GLY A 249 -10.47 14.87 7.03
C GLY A 249 -10.42 16.37 6.72
N GLU A 250 -10.03 17.20 7.68
CA GLU A 250 -9.80 18.64 7.46
C GLU A 250 -8.63 18.88 6.50
N LEU A 251 -7.51 18.18 6.71
CA LEU A 251 -6.30 18.31 5.90
C LEU A 251 -6.52 17.85 4.45
N VAL A 252 -7.33 16.82 4.22
CA VAL A 252 -7.76 16.40 2.87
C VAL A 252 -8.44 17.54 2.13
N ARG A 253 -9.36 18.26 2.79
CA ARG A 253 -10.05 19.41 2.18
C ARG A 253 -9.05 20.51 1.80
N ARG A 254 -8.16 20.88 2.73
CA ARG A 254 -7.11 21.89 2.49
C ARG A 254 -6.19 21.51 1.32
N ALA A 255 -5.79 20.24 1.22
CA ALA A 255 -4.97 19.76 0.10
C ALA A 255 -5.68 19.90 -1.25
N ARG A 256 -6.97 19.54 -1.31
CA ARG A 256 -7.78 19.68 -2.53
C ARG A 256 -7.98 21.14 -2.92
N GLU A 257 -8.22 22.03 -1.96
CA GLU A 257 -8.32 23.48 -2.18
C GLU A 257 -7.00 24.07 -2.74
N ALA A 258 -5.85 23.54 -2.31
CA ALA A 258 -4.53 23.90 -2.84
C ALA A 258 -4.18 23.23 -4.19
N GLY A 259 -5.07 22.41 -4.75
CA GLY A 259 -4.83 21.72 -6.01
C GLY A 259 -3.83 20.56 -5.90
N VAL A 260 -3.65 19.98 -4.71
CA VAL A 260 -2.77 18.85 -4.41
C VAL A 260 -3.59 17.57 -4.30
N GLN A 261 -3.13 16.50 -4.96
CA GLN A 261 -3.76 15.17 -4.83
C GLN A 261 -3.45 14.58 -3.45
N VAL A 262 -4.43 13.93 -2.82
CA VAL A 262 -4.30 13.39 -1.47
C VAL A 262 -4.99 12.04 -1.32
N MET A 263 -4.33 11.13 -0.63
CA MET A 263 -4.88 9.88 -0.10
C MET A 263 -4.61 9.78 1.40
N VAL A 264 -5.32 8.90 2.08
CA VAL A 264 -5.24 8.76 3.54
C VAL A 264 -4.73 7.36 3.88
N LYS A 265 -3.74 7.25 4.77
CA LYS A 265 -3.28 5.97 5.29
C LYS A 265 -4.19 5.53 6.45
N GLY A 266 -4.41 4.22 6.54
CA GLY A 266 -5.32 3.59 7.48
C GLY A 266 -4.68 2.51 8.33
N PRO A 267 -5.47 1.93 9.24
CA PRO A 267 -4.98 1.20 10.39
C PRO A 267 -4.20 -0.06 10.04
N GLY A 268 -3.46 -0.53 11.06
CA GLY A 268 -2.81 -1.83 11.11
C GLY A 268 -3.70 -2.91 11.71
N HIS A 269 -3.96 -2.89 13.02
CA HIS A 269 -4.68 -3.96 13.71
C HIS A 269 -6.17 -3.63 13.91
N VAL A 270 -7.04 -4.40 13.27
CA VAL A 270 -8.50 -4.17 13.31
C VAL A 270 -9.23 -5.49 13.40
N PRO A 271 -10.00 -5.75 14.47
CA PRO A 271 -10.79 -6.97 14.54
C PRO A 271 -11.83 -6.96 13.42
N LEU A 272 -12.11 -8.15 12.85
CA LEU A 272 -12.89 -8.29 11.62
C LEU A 272 -14.24 -7.55 11.65
N ASN A 273 -14.92 -7.55 12.81
CA ASN A 273 -16.22 -6.90 13.01
C ASN A 273 -16.18 -5.36 13.01
N GLN A 274 -14.99 -4.74 13.07
CA GLN A 274 -14.82 -3.28 13.07
C GLN A 274 -14.34 -2.74 11.72
N ILE A 275 -13.84 -3.58 10.80
CA ILE A 275 -13.28 -3.12 9.53
C ILE A 275 -14.25 -2.26 8.74
N GLU A 276 -15.51 -2.68 8.63
CA GLU A 276 -16.52 -1.93 7.87
C GLU A 276 -16.75 -0.53 8.46
N ALA A 277 -16.86 -0.44 9.78
CA ALA A 277 -17.04 0.84 10.48
C ALA A 277 -15.84 1.77 10.25
N THR A 278 -14.62 1.24 10.34
CA THR A 278 -13.39 2.02 10.14
C THR A 278 -13.28 2.58 8.73
N VAL A 279 -13.53 1.75 7.70
CA VAL A 279 -13.47 2.19 6.30
C VAL A 279 -14.54 3.24 6.02
N ARG A 280 -15.79 3.02 6.47
CA ARG A 280 -16.89 3.97 6.25
C ARG A 280 -16.66 5.30 6.96
N LEU A 281 -16.09 5.27 8.17
CA LEU A 281 -15.73 6.47 8.91
C LEU A 281 -14.73 7.32 8.12
N GLN A 282 -13.66 6.69 7.57
CA GLN A 282 -12.71 7.39 6.72
C GLN A 282 -13.38 7.99 5.48
N LYS A 283 -14.21 7.22 4.77
CA LYS A 283 -14.85 7.71 3.55
C LYS A 283 -15.74 8.92 3.79
N SER A 284 -16.43 8.94 4.93
CA SER A 284 -17.29 10.07 5.34
C SER A 284 -16.49 11.31 5.73
N LEU A 285 -15.50 11.16 6.62
CA LEU A 285 -14.68 12.27 7.14
C LEU A 285 -13.77 12.85 6.06
N CYS A 286 -13.11 11.99 5.28
CA CYS A 286 -12.13 12.35 4.26
C CYS A 286 -12.75 12.51 2.85
N LYS A 287 -14.08 12.68 2.75
CA LYS A 287 -14.79 13.02 1.50
C LYS A 287 -14.41 12.12 0.32
N GLY A 288 -14.42 10.81 0.57
CA GLY A 288 -14.13 9.78 -0.44
C GLY A 288 -12.67 9.71 -0.91
N ALA A 289 -11.72 10.36 -0.21
CA ALA A 289 -10.30 10.21 -0.56
C ALA A 289 -9.88 8.72 -0.57
N PRO A 290 -8.98 8.30 -1.49
CA PRO A 290 -8.50 6.93 -1.52
C PRO A 290 -7.90 6.51 -0.18
N TYR A 291 -8.19 5.28 0.24
CA TYR A 291 -7.78 4.76 1.55
C TYR A 291 -6.73 3.68 1.41
N PHE A 292 -5.58 3.90 2.06
CA PHE A 292 -4.39 3.08 2.01
C PHE A 292 -4.16 2.35 3.33
N VAL A 293 -4.68 1.12 3.45
CA VAL A 293 -4.69 0.34 4.70
C VAL A 293 -3.47 -0.56 4.82
N PHE A 294 -3.03 -0.87 6.05
CA PHE A 294 -1.88 -1.75 6.31
C PHE A 294 -2.34 -3.15 6.73
N GLY A 295 -2.56 -4.06 5.78
CA GLY A 295 -3.39 -5.24 6.00
C GLY A 295 -4.87 -4.88 5.82
N PRO A 296 -5.69 -4.74 6.89
CA PRO A 296 -5.35 -4.82 8.33
C PRO A 296 -5.20 -6.23 8.90
N VAL A 297 -4.37 -6.38 9.94
CA VAL A 297 -4.22 -7.60 10.75
C VAL A 297 -5.49 -7.79 11.59
N VAL A 298 -6.11 -8.98 11.50
CA VAL A 298 -7.43 -9.26 12.13
C VAL A 298 -7.34 -10.09 13.40
N THR A 299 -6.14 -10.54 13.77
CA THR A 299 -5.85 -11.25 15.01
C THR A 299 -4.38 -11.10 15.39
N ASP A 300 -4.10 -10.86 16.67
CA ASP A 300 -2.74 -10.61 17.20
C ASP A 300 -1.97 -11.91 17.50
N ILE A 301 -2.62 -13.08 17.39
CA ILE A 301 -2.02 -14.37 17.80
C ILE A 301 -1.23 -15.06 16.68
N ALA A 302 -1.15 -14.43 15.51
CA ALA A 302 -0.64 -15.04 14.27
C ALA A 302 0.76 -14.54 13.87
N ALA A 303 1.57 -14.03 14.80
CA ALA A 303 2.94 -13.62 14.53
C ALA A 303 3.73 -14.74 13.80
N GLY A 304 4.47 -14.38 12.75
CA GLY A 304 5.06 -15.33 11.79
C GLY A 304 4.15 -15.69 10.61
N TYR A 305 2.85 -15.38 10.71
CA TYR A 305 1.81 -15.61 9.70
C TYR A 305 0.94 -14.37 9.47
N ASP A 306 1.41 -13.19 9.86
CA ASP A 306 0.61 -11.96 9.78
C ASP A 306 0.23 -11.58 8.35
N HIS A 307 1.02 -11.95 7.33
CA HIS A 307 0.62 -11.85 5.93
C HIS A 307 -0.74 -12.54 5.63
N ILE A 308 -1.08 -13.63 6.32
CA ILE A 308 -2.38 -14.33 6.19
C ILE A 308 -3.47 -13.55 6.94
N SER A 309 -3.20 -13.17 8.19
CA SER A 309 -4.11 -12.36 9.02
C SER A 309 -4.48 -11.05 8.31
N ALA A 310 -3.47 -10.37 7.77
CA ALA A 310 -3.57 -9.15 7.00
C ALA A 310 -4.32 -9.32 5.67
N ALA A 311 -4.14 -10.45 4.97
CA ALA A 311 -4.87 -10.71 3.73
C ALA A 311 -6.38 -10.87 3.98
N ILE A 312 -6.79 -11.47 5.10
CA ILE A 312 -8.20 -11.58 5.50
C ILE A 312 -8.80 -10.18 5.71
N GLY A 313 -8.13 -9.35 6.52
CA GLY A 313 -8.61 -8.00 6.78
C GLY A 313 -8.56 -7.11 5.54
N GLY A 314 -7.50 -7.21 4.74
CA GLY A 314 -7.33 -6.46 3.51
C GLY A 314 -8.40 -6.75 2.48
N ALA A 315 -8.82 -8.01 2.34
CA ALA A 315 -9.93 -8.38 1.45
C ALA A 315 -11.25 -7.72 1.89
N LEU A 316 -11.56 -7.76 3.19
CA LEU A 316 -12.79 -7.13 3.72
C LEU A 316 -12.72 -5.61 3.65
N ALA A 317 -11.58 -5.01 3.96
CA ALA A 317 -11.38 -3.56 3.89
C ALA A 317 -11.52 -3.08 2.44
N ALA A 318 -10.90 -3.78 1.49
CA ALA A 318 -10.97 -3.44 0.08
C ALA A 318 -12.35 -3.67 -0.54
N TRP A 319 -13.06 -4.72 -0.11
CA TRP A 319 -14.44 -4.93 -0.52
C TRP A 319 -15.36 -3.82 0.00
N THR A 320 -15.12 -3.35 1.22
CA THR A 320 -15.89 -2.25 1.83
C THR A 320 -15.62 -0.91 1.14
N GLY A 321 -14.39 -0.67 0.69
CA GLY A 321 -14.04 0.55 -0.04
C GLY A 321 -12.60 1.05 0.12
N ALA A 322 -11.68 0.30 0.72
CA ALA A 322 -10.26 0.64 0.65
C ALA A 322 -9.69 0.32 -0.75
N GLU A 323 -8.99 1.27 -1.36
CA GLU A 323 -8.53 1.11 -2.75
C GLU A 323 -7.06 0.74 -2.85
N PHE A 324 -6.34 0.77 -1.74
CA PHE A 324 -4.91 0.50 -1.70
C PHE A 324 -4.54 -0.30 -0.44
N ILE A 325 -3.88 -1.43 -0.63
CA ILE A 325 -3.45 -2.33 0.44
C ILE A 325 -1.93 -2.26 0.54
N CYS A 326 -1.40 -1.84 1.68
CA CYS A 326 0.00 -2.10 2.01
C CYS A 326 0.08 -3.56 2.45
N TYR A 327 1.00 -4.28 1.83
CA TYR A 327 1.21 -5.67 2.19
C TYR A 327 1.69 -5.81 3.65
N VAL A 328 1.63 -7.05 4.15
CA VAL A 328 2.24 -7.44 5.41
C VAL A 328 3.03 -8.71 5.10
N THR A 329 4.23 -8.84 5.66
CA THR A 329 5.09 -10.01 5.43
C THR A 329 4.93 -11.02 6.56
N ALA A 330 5.43 -12.24 6.37
CA ALA A 330 5.53 -13.21 7.46
C ALA A 330 6.44 -12.74 8.61
N ALA A 331 7.38 -11.84 8.33
CA ALA A 331 8.33 -11.31 9.31
C ALA A 331 7.75 -10.16 10.15
N GLU A 332 6.53 -9.69 9.87
CA GLU A 332 5.88 -8.65 10.68
C GLU A 332 5.90 -9.04 12.17
N HIS A 333 6.18 -8.06 13.04
CA HIS A 333 6.39 -8.23 14.49
C HIS A 333 7.58 -9.11 14.92
N ILE A 334 8.32 -9.72 14.00
CA ILE A 334 9.41 -10.66 14.31
C ILE A 334 10.77 -10.14 13.83
N GLY A 335 10.85 -9.55 12.64
CA GLY A 335 12.11 -9.10 12.06
C GLY A 335 12.00 -8.46 10.69
N LEU A 336 13.15 -8.28 10.03
CA LEU A 336 13.20 -7.76 8.66
C LEU A 336 12.90 -8.88 7.65
N PRO A 337 12.03 -8.65 6.65
CA PRO A 337 11.73 -9.66 5.66
C PRO A 337 12.89 -9.88 4.69
N ASP A 338 13.11 -11.12 4.30
CA ASP A 338 13.98 -11.47 3.18
C ASP A 338 13.26 -11.28 1.81
N VAL A 339 13.96 -11.63 0.72
CA VAL A 339 13.44 -11.47 -0.66
C VAL A 339 12.21 -12.35 -0.92
N ASP A 340 12.16 -13.56 -0.37
CA ASP A 340 11.07 -14.50 -0.58
C ASP A 340 9.85 -14.07 0.25
N GLN A 341 10.05 -13.64 1.49
CA GLN A 341 9.00 -13.10 2.34
C GLN A 341 8.37 -11.82 1.77
N VAL A 342 9.16 -10.98 1.08
CA VAL A 342 8.63 -9.83 0.33
C VAL A 342 7.71 -10.31 -0.80
N ARG A 343 8.14 -11.30 -1.59
CA ARG A 343 7.30 -11.88 -2.66
C ARG A 343 6.02 -12.48 -2.09
N GLU A 344 6.10 -13.25 -1.02
CA GLU A 344 4.95 -13.89 -0.36
C GLU A 344 3.95 -12.86 0.15
N GLY A 345 4.42 -11.80 0.81
CA GLY A 345 3.57 -10.69 1.26
C GLY A 345 2.83 -10.02 0.08
N VAL A 346 3.52 -9.78 -1.04
CA VAL A 346 2.90 -9.14 -2.22
C VAL A 346 1.83 -10.05 -2.80
N VAL A 347 2.12 -11.35 -2.94
CA VAL A 347 1.16 -12.32 -3.44
C VAL A 347 -0.06 -12.42 -2.52
N ALA A 348 0.13 -12.47 -1.20
CA ALA A 348 -0.98 -12.50 -0.24
C ALA A 348 -1.89 -11.26 -0.35
N ALA A 349 -1.30 -10.07 -0.44
CA ALA A 349 -2.06 -8.83 -0.62
C ALA A 349 -2.76 -8.76 -1.99
N ARG A 350 -2.15 -9.28 -3.07
CA ARG A 350 -2.79 -9.37 -4.40
C ARG A 350 -3.96 -10.35 -4.41
N ILE A 351 -3.86 -11.46 -3.68
CA ILE A 351 -5.00 -12.39 -3.50
C ILE A 351 -6.15 -11.65 -2.80
N ALA A 352 -5.85 -10.90 -1.73
CA ALA A 352 -6.85 -10.12 -1.01
C ALA A 352 -7.50 -9.05 -1.91
N ALA A 353 -6.70 -8.31 -2.67
CA ALA A 353 -7.18 -7.30 -3.63
C ALA A 353 -8.09 -7.92 -4.70
N HIS A 354 -7.68 -9.03 -5.31
CA HIS A 354 -8.47 -9.73 -6.33
C HIS A 354 -9.77 -10.31 -5.76
N ALA A 355 -9.73 -10.89 -4.56
CA ALA A 355 -10.93 -11.38 -3.87
C ALA A 355 -11.94 -10.24 -3.61
N ALA A 356 -11.45 -9.07 -3.21
CA ALA A 356 -12.28 -7.88 -3.07
C ALA A 356 -12.84 -7.40 -4.42
N ASP A 357 -12.03 -7.41 -5.48
CA ASP A 357 -12.46 -7.03 -6.82
C ASP A 357 -13.54 -7.97 -7.38
N LEU A 358 -13.44 -9.29 -7.12
CA LEU A 358 -14.51 -10.26 -7.40
C LEU A 358 -15.80 -9.90 -6.65
N ALA A 359 -15.71 -9.61 -5.35
CA ALA A 359 -16.87 -9.29 -4.53
C ALA A 359 -17.52 -7.94 -4.90
N LYS A 360 -16.73 -6.99 -5.41
CA LYS A 360 -17.21 -5.72 -5.99
C LYS A 360 -17.80 -5.88 -7.40
N GLY A 361 -17.61 -7.02 -8.06
CA GLY A 361 -18.03 -7.24 -9.44
C GLY A 361 -17.22 -6.45 -10.46
N MET A 362 -15.92 -6.24 -10.20
CA MET A 362 -15.04 -5.50 -11.10
C MET A 362 -14.94 -6.17 -12.48
N PRO A 363 -15.00 -5.40 -13.59
CA PRO A 363 -14.87 -5.96 -14.94
C PRO A 363 -13.60 -6.80 -15.10
N GLY A 364 -13.75 -8.00 -15.68
CA GLY A 364 -12.63 -8.92 -15.95
C GLY A 364 -12.18 -9.80 -14.77
N ALA A 365 -12.51 -9.44 -13.51
CA ALA A 365 -12.09 -10.21 -12.35
C ALA A 365 -12.63 -11.66 -12.38
N ALA A 366 -13.94 -11.83 -12.56
CA ALA A 366 -14.56 -13.16 -12.63
C ALA A 366 -14.16 -13.97 -13.87
N GLU A 367 -13.84 -13.27 -14.98
CA GLU A 367 -13.37 -13.93 -16.20
C GLU A 367 -11.98 -14.54 -15.99
N TRP A 368 -11.09 -13.89 -15.22
CA TRP A 368 -9.78 -14.45 -14.89
C TRP A 368 -9.92 -15.79 -14.13
N ASP A 369 -10.73 -15.84 -13.07
CA ASP A 369 -11.02 -17.09 -12.34
C ASP A 369 -11.62 -18.17 -13.25
N LEU A 370 -12.55 -17.78 -14.13
CA LEU A 370 -13.20 -18.70 -15.05
C LEU A 370 -12.21 -19.28 -16.06
N GLN A 371 -11.31 -18.47 -16.61
CA GLN A 371 -10.28 -18.94 -17.55
C GLN A 371 -9.31 -19.92 -16.89
N LEU A 372 -8.87 -19.64 -15.66
CA LEU A 372 -8.01 -20.56 -14.90
C LEU A 372 -8.75 -21.86 -14.59
N SER A 373 -10.02 -21.78 -14.18
CA SER A 373 -10.86 -22.94 -13.90
C SER A 373 -11.10 -23.80 -15.15
N ARG A 374 -11.28 -23.19 -16.32
CA ARG A 374 -11.36 -23.88 -17.61
C ARG A 374 -10.04 -24.58 -17.95
N ALA A 375 -8.90 -23.89 -17.82
CA ALA A 375 -7.58 -24.49 -18.03
C ALA A 375 -7.34 -25.68 -17.09
N ARG A 376 -7.74 -25.57 -15.81
CA ARG A 376 -7.67 -26.66 -14.83
C ARG A 376 -8.55 -27.85 -15.22
N LYS A 377 -9.76 -27.58 -15.73
CA LYS A 377 -10.68 -28.62 -16.21
C LYS A 377 -10.14 -29.32 -17.46
N GLU A 378 -9.54 -28.57 -18.36
CA GLU A 378 -8.93 -29.05 -19.61
C GLU A 378 -7.53 -29.64 -19.43
N LEU A 379 -6.96 -29.42 -18.24
CA LEU A 379 -5.67 -29.99 -17.82
C LEU A 379 -4.51 -29.41 -18.61
N ASP A 380 -4.75 -28.20 -19.11
CA ASP A 380 -3.78 -27.33 -19.73
C ASP A 380 -2.94 -26.68 -18.62
N TRP A 381 -1.91 -27.42 -18.19
CA TRP A 381 -1.00 -26.99 -17.13
C TRP A 381 -0.26 -25.71 -17.49
N GLU A 382 0.12 -25.54 -18.76
CA GLU A 382 0.82 -24.34 -19.22
C GLU A 382 -0.07 -23.11 -19.05
N LYS A 383 -1.31 -23.17 -19.53
CA LYS A 383 -2.28 -22.08 -19.39
C LYS A 383 -2.70 -21.88 -17.93
N GLN A 384 -2.90 -22.94 -17.16
CA GLN A 384 -3.22 -22.82 -15.73
C GLN A 384 -2.10 -22.11 -14.96
N ILE A 385 -0.83 -22.44 -15.24
CA ILE A 385 0.33 -21.79 -14.62
C ILE A 385 0.43 -20.33 -15.08
N ALA A 386 0.28 -20.07 -16.38
CA ALA A 386 0.34 -18.71 -16.93
C ALA A 386 -0.73 -17.78 -16.36
N LEU A 387 -1.92 -18.31 -16.07
CA LEU A 387 -3.03 -17.57 -15.45
C LEU A 387 -2.94 -17.48 -13.92
N ALA A 388 -2.02 -18.19 -13.27
CA ALA A 388 -1.91 -18.11 -11.81
C ALA A 388 -1.49 -16.70 -11.36
N ILE A 389 -1.88 -16.30 -10.15
CA ILE A 389 -1.48 -14.99 -9.60
C ILE A 389 0.05 -14.87 -9.44
N ASP A 390 0.71 -16.00 -9.17
CA ASP A 390 2.17 -16.17 -9.20
C ASP A 390 2.55 -17.38 -10.08
N PRO A 391 2.74 -17.18 -11.40
CA PRO A 391 3.13 -18.24 -12.33
C PRO A 391 4.46 -18.91 -11.97
N LYS A 392 5.42 -18.16 -11.38
CA LYS A 392 6.73 -18.67 -11.00
C LYS A 392 6.58 -19.74 -9.91
N ARG A 393 5.82 -19.44 -8.85
CA ARG A 393 5.55 -20.40 -7.76
C ARG A 393 4.73 -21.60 -8.24
N ALA A 394 3.68 -21.37 -9.03
CA ALA A 394 2.87 -22.44 -9.59
C ALA A 394 3.69 -23.40 -10.47
N GLY A 395 4.60 -22.86 -11.29
CA GLY A 395 5.52 -23.65 -12.11
C GLY A 395 6.55 -24.44 -11.30
N LEU A 396 7.11 -23.86 -10.23
CA LEU A 396 8.04 -24.56 -9.34
C LEU A 396 7.38 -25.75 -8.65
N LEU A 397 6.21 -25.56 -8.03
CA LEU A 397 5.46 -26.63 -7.37
C LEU A 397 5.05 -27.74 -8.36
N ARG A 398 4.80 -27.40 -9.63
CA ARG A 398 4.55 -28.39 -10.67
C ARG A 398 5.82 -29.19 -11.02
N LYS A 399 6.99 -28.56 -11.09
CA LYS A 399 8.27 -29.22 -11.41
C LYS A 399 8.76 -30.13 -10.29
N GLU A 400 8.61 -29.74 -9.04
CA GLU A 400 8.95 -30.59 -7.88
C GLU A 400 8.21 -31.94 -7.90
N ARG A 401 7.11 -32.01 -8.66
CA ARG A 401 6.23 -33.17 -8.77
C ARG A 401 6.60 -34.18 -9.86
N THR A 402 7.52 -33.88 -10.80
CA THR A 402 7.72 -34.70 -12.02
C THR A 402 8.46 -36.04 -11.84
N GLY A 403 8.28 -36.71 -10.71
CA GLY A 403 8.73 -38.09 -10.49
C GLY A 403 7.78 -39.16 -11.06
N ASP A 404 6.49 -38.84 -11.28
CA ASP A 404 5.50 -39.77 -11.82
C ASP A 404 4.93 -39.29 -13.16
N SER A 405 5.09 -40.11 -14.18
CA SER A 405 4.58 -39.97 -15.55
C SER A 405 3.06 -40.08 -15.67
N SER A 406 2.31 -39.87 -14.59
CA SER A 406 0.86 -39.83 -14.63
C SER A 406 0.42 -38.51 -15.23
N SER A 407 -0.46 -38.59 -16.22
CA SER A 407 -1.17 -37.42 -16.72
C SER A 407 -1.93 -36.74 -15.56
N ALA A 408 -2.45 -37.52 -14.60
CA ALA A 408 -3.28 -37.08 -13.47
C ALA A 408 -2.72 -36.02 -12.48
N CYS A 409 -3.57 -35.46 -11.59
CA CYS A 409 -3.21 -34.47 -10.57
C CYS A 409 -2.65 -35.19 -9.32
N ALA A 410 -1.81 -34.51 -8.53
CA ALA A 410 -0.97 -35.15 -7.51
C ALA A 410 -1.78 -35.82 -6.42
N MET A 411 -2.94 -35.21 -6.14
CA MET A 411 -3.79 -35.54 -5.02
C MET A 411 -4.61 -36.80 -5.28
N CYS A 412 -5.00 -37.05 -6.53
CA CYS A 412 -5.97 -38.08 -6.83
C CYS A 412 -5.41 -39.25 -7.66
N GLY A 413 -4.32 -39.03 -8.43
CA GLY A 413 -3.75 -40.06 -9.30
C GLY A 413 -4.82 -40.74 -10.17
N LYS A 414 -4.85 -42.08 -10.16
CA LYS A 414 -5.87 -42.89 -10.87
C LYS A 414 -7.33 -42.68 -10.40
N TYR A 415 -7.54 -41.95 -9.31
CA TYR A 415 -8.86 -41.62 -8.76
C TYR A 415 -9.24 -40.15 -8.99
N CYS A 416 -8.71 -39.54 -10.06
CA CYS A 416 -9.06 -38.17 -10.43
C CYS A 416 -10.58 -37.98 -10.50
N ALA A 417 -11.13 -37.15 -9.60
CA ALA A 417 -12.56 -36.89 -9.53
C ALA A 417 -13.11 -36.35 -10.87
N MET A 418 -12.33 -35.51 -11.56
CA MET A 418 -12.71 -34.97 -12.87
C MET A 418 -12.78 -36.07 -13.94
N GLU A 419 -11.86 -37.03 -13.93
CA GLU A 419 -11.85 -38.14 -14.88
C GLU A 419 -13.01 -39.11 -14.61
N VAL A 420 -13.28 -39.42 -13.33
CA VAL A 420 -14.40 -40.26 -12.90
C VAL A 420 -15.71 -39.64 -13.35
N VAL A 421 -15.95 -38.36 -13.05
CA VAL A 421 -17.19 -37.67 -13.39
C VAL A 421 -17.34 -37.50 -14.91
N SER A 422 -16.26 -37.17 -15.63
CA SER A 422 -16.29 -37.08 -17.10
C SER A 422 -16.71 -38.39 -17.76
N ARG A 423 -16.24 -39.53 -17.24
CA ARG A 423 -16.60 -40.86 -17.73
C ARG A 423 -18.09 -41.18 -17.62
N TYR A 424 -18.76 -40.72 -16.55
CA TYR A 424 -20.17 -41.05 -16.30
C TYR A 424 -21.16 -39.99 -16.78
N LEU A 425 -20.76 -38.72 -16.87
CA LEU A 425 -21.63 -37.63 -17.37
C LEU A 425 -21.57 -37.46 -18.90
N GLY A 426 -20.75 -38.25 -19.61
CA GLY A 426 -20.64 -38.17 -21.08
C GLY A 426 -19.99 -36.89 -21.59
N SER A 427 -19.32 -36.12 -20.72
CA SER A 427 -18.48 -34.99 -21.14
C SER A 427 -17.15 -35.52 -21.69
N ALA A 428 -16.58 -34.83 -22.68
CA ALA A 428 -15.34 -35.23 -23.36
C ALA A 428 -14.28 -35.71 -22.34
N LYS A 429 -13.65 -36.87 -22.62
CA LYS A 429 -12.67 -37.50 -21.72
C LYS A 429 -11.63 -36.48 -21.27
N GLN A 430 -11.70 -36.09 -20.00
CA GLN A 430 -10.71 -35.24 -19.35
C GLN A 430 -9.87 -36.13 -18.44
N GLY A 431 -8.94 -36.86 -19.06
CA GLY A 431 -7.84 -37.49 -18.32
C GLY A 431 -6.86 -36.40 -17.95
N CYS A 432 -6.63 -36.21 -16.64
CA CYS A 432 -5.75 -35.16 -16.10
C CYS A 432 -4.37 -35.16 -16.74
#